data_AF-R1FYK6-F1
#
_entry.id   AF-R1FYK6-F1
#
_cell.length_a   1.000
_cell.length_b   1.000
_cell.length_c   1.000
_cell.angle_alpha   90.00
_cell.angle_beta   90.00
_cell.angle_gamma   90.00
#
_symmetry.space_group_name_H-M   'P 1'
#
loop_
_entity.id
_entity.type
_entity.pdbx_description
1 polymer ?
#
loop_
_entity_poly.entity_id
_entity_poly.type
_entity_poly.pdbx_seq_one_letter_code
_entity_poly.pdbx_strand_id
1 'polypeptide(L)'
;MTAHSRRTLLKAGLTGASAVAAGLVVPSTAFAAVPLVRRDRPVLTHGVQSGDVTPGSAIVWSRADRPSRLVVEIARDPSFRHARRVPGPVVGPDSGGTGRV
;
A
#
# COMPACT_ATOMS: atom_id res chain seq x y z
N MET A 1 22.27 -3.06 28.10
CA MET A 1 21.30 -2.88 27.00
C MET A 1 21.98 -2.08 25.89
N THR A 2 22.59 -2.73 24.90
CA THR A 2 23.28 -2.04 23.79
C THR A 2 22.32 -1.89 22.61
N ALA A 3 21.90 -0.66 22.33
CA ALA A 3 21.05 -0.35 21.20
C ALA A 3 21.87 -0.40 19.90
N HIS A 4 21.61 -1.39 19.05
CA HIS A 4 22.22 -1.46 17.72
C HIS A 4 21.48 -0.53 16.75
N SER A 5 22.14 0.56 16.35
CA SER A 5 21.60 1.54 15.41
C SER A 5 21.67 1.01 13.98
N ARG A 6 20.54 1.04 13.27
CA ARG A 6 20.39 0.64 11.85
C ARG A 6 21.40 1.35 10.93
N ARG A 7 21.88 2.53 11.33
CA ARG A 7 22.88 3.31 10.60
C ARG A 7 24.29 2.73 10.66
N THR A 8 24.62 1.96 11.69
CA THR A 8 25.95 1.32 11.84
C THR A 8 26.10 0.11 10.92
N LEU A 9 25.01 -0.62 10.67
CA LEU A 9 24.99 -1.76 9.75
C LEU A 9 25.17 -1.34 8.28
N LEU A 10 24.62 -0.20 7.89
CA LEU A 10 24.73 0.31 6.51
C LEU A 10 26.13 0.83 6.17
N LYS A 11 26.92 1.27 7.16
CA LYS A 11 28.31 1.72 6.94
C LYS A 11 29.30 0.56 6.77
N ALA A 12 29.00 -0.62 7.33
CA ALA A 12 29.87 -1.79 7.22
C ALA A 12 29.86 -2.46 5.82
N GLY A 13 28.86 -2.13 4.98
CA GLY A 13 28.76 -2.69 3.63
C GLY A 13 29.58 -1.97 2.55
N LEU A 14 30.16 -0.80 2.83
CA LEU A 14 30.76 0.06 1.79
C LEU A 14 32.30 0.05 1.72
N THR A 15 33.00 -0.75 2.54
CA THR A 15 34.47 -0.79 2.58
C THR A 15 35.08 -2.06 1.98
N GLY A 16 34.30 -2.88 1.30
CA GLY A 16 34.78 -4.05 0.57
C GLY A 16 35.19 -3.71 -0.87
N ALA A 17 36.19 -2.84 -1.05
CA ALA A 17 36.75 -2.50 -2.36
C ALA A 17 38.27 -2.58 -2.32
N SER A 18 38.85 -3.62 -2.94
CA SER A 18 40.05 -3.51 -3.79
C SER A 18 40.54 -4.88 -4.29
N ALA A 19 40.41 -5.10 -5.61
CA ALA A 19 41.24 -5.92 -6.53
C ALA A 19 40.33 -6.55 -7.61
N VAL A 20 40.55 -6.56 -8.93
CA VAL A 20 41.63 -6.22 -9.86
C VAL A 20 41.00 -6.27 -11.28
N ALA A 21 41.54 -5.46 -12.20
CA ALA A 21 41.57 -5.63 -13.67
C ALA A 21 40.29 -5.50 -14.54
N ALA A 22 40.33 -4.46 -15.37
CA ALA A 22 40.23 -4.50 -16.83
C ALA A 22 39.05 -5.21 -17.51
N GLY A 23 38.19 -4.39 -18.13
CA GLY A 23 37.72 -4.66 -19.48
C GLY A 23 36.59 -5.67 -19.64
N LEU A 24 35.39 -5.32 -19.19
CA LEU A 24 34.16 -5.79 -19.83
C LEU A 24 33.16 -4.63 -19.82
N VAL A 25 32.84 -4.10 -21.00
CA VAL A 25 31.63 -3.30 -21.22
C VAL A 25 30.47 -4.25 -20.98
N VAL A 26 29.98 -4.30 -19.74
CA VAL A 26 28.74 -5.00 -19.41
C VAL A 26 27.64 -4.19 -20.08
N PRO A 27 26.92 -4.73 -21.08
CA PRO A 27 25.79 -4.01 -21.65
C PRO A 27 24.85 -3.73 -20.48
N SER A 28 24.48 -2.48 -20.32
CA SER A 28 23.48 -2.03 -19.34
C SER A 28 22.24 -2.90 -19.51
N THR A 29 22.12 -3.93 -18.66
CA THR A 29 20.92 -4.74 -18.59
C THR A 29 19.83 -3.78 -18.16
N ALA A 30 19.00 -3.37 -19.12
CA ALA A 30 17.77 -2.67 -18.84
C ALA A 30 17.09 -3.47 -17.74
N PHE A 31 16.92 -2.88 -16.57
CA PHE A 31 16.08 -3.45 -15.53
C PHE A 31 14.69 -3.54 -16.15
N ALA A 32 14.36 -4.70 -16.70
CA ALA A 32 12.99 -5.03 -17.02
C ALA A 32 12.22 -4.77 -15.73
N ALA A 33 11.35 -3.77 -15.74
CA ALA A 33 10.49 -3.47 -14.61
C ALA A 33 9.69 -4.75 -14.37
N VAL A 34 10.13 -5.56 -13.40
CA VAL A 34 9.43 -6.77 -13.02
C VAL A 34 8.04 -6.27 -12.62
N PRO A 35 6.97 -6.64 -13.32
CA PRO A 35 5.65 -6.18 -12.95
C PRO A 35 5.43 -6.77 -11.55
N LEU A 36 5.49 -5.91 -10.53
CA LEU A 36 5.29 -6.27 -9.14
C LEU A 36 3.80 -6.54 -8.95
N VAL A 37 3.33 -7.64 -9.53
CA VAL A 37 2.00 -8.17 -9.33
C VAL A 37 1.98 -8.68 -7.89
N ARG A 38 1.67 -7.78 -6.95
CA ARG A 38 1.33 -8.19 -5.59
C ARG A 38 0.11 -9.09 -5.68
N ARG A 39 0.33 -10.40 -5.47
CA ARG A 39 -0.75 -11.39 -5.36
C ARG A 39 -1.62 -11.16 -4.12
N ASP A 40 -1.12 -10.40 -3.15
CA ASP A 40 -1.81 -10.09 -1.90
C ASP A 40 -2.59 -8.77 -1.94
N ARG A 41 -3.47 -8.58 -2.92
CA ARG A 41 -4.39 -7.43 -2.91
C ARG A 41 -5.56 -7.71 -1.97
N PRO A 42 -5.98 -6.77 -1.10
CA PRO A 42 -7.18 -6.96 -0.27
C PRO A 42 -8.43 -7.23 -1.11
N VAL A 43 -9.28 -8.13 -0.63
CA VAL A 43 -10.57 -8.45 -1.25
C VAL A 43 -11.69 -8.00 -0.31
N LEU A 44 -12.67 -7.30 -0.85
CA LEU A 44 -13.88 -6.95 -0.11
C LEU A 44 -14.78 -8.19 -0.03
N THR A 45 -14.89 -8.76 1.16
CA THR A 45 -15.57 -10.06 1.37
C THR A 45 -17.09 -9.91 1.51
N HIS A 46 -17.56 -8.72 1.88
CA HIS A 46 -18.97 -8.44 2.19
C HIS A 46 -19.51 -7.27 1.35
N GLY A 47 -18.86 -6.96 0.22
CA GLY A 47 -19.22 -5.83 -0.61
C GLY A 47 -19.07 -4.47 0.10
N VAL A 48 -19.94 -3.53 -0.24
CA VAL A 48 -20.00 -2.17 0.31
C VAL A 48 -21.43 -1.90 0.75
N GLN A 49 -21.59 -1.24 1.89
CA GLN A 49 -22.88 -0.78 2.40
C GLN A 49 -22.84 0.72 2.68
N SER A 50 -23.96 1.41 2.47
CA SER A 50 -24.17 2.81 2.86
C SER A 50 -25.38 2.94 3.79
N GLY A 51 -25.38 3.93 4.67
CA GLY A 51 -26.43 4.14 5.67
C GLY A 51 -26.23 5.43 6.49
N ASP A 52 -27.08 5.64 7.50
CA ASP A 52 -27.11 6.86 8.34
C ASP A 52 -27.08 8.14 7.50
N VAL A 53 -27.90 8.16 6.44
CA VAL A 53 -27.90 9.22 5.42
C VAL A 53 -28.66 10.44 5.92
N THR A 54 -28.03 11.60 5.84
CA THR A 54 -28.61 12.92 6.06
C THR A 54 -28.42 13.76 4.79
N PRO A 55 -29.00 14.98 4.70
CA PRO A 55 -28.75 15.88 3.57
C PRO A 55 -27.26 16.23 3.36
N GLY A 56 -26.42 16.09 4.40
CA GLY A 56 -25.00 16.46 4.35
C GLY A 56 -24.01 15.32 4.59
N SER A 57 -24.48 14.12 4.95
CA SER A 57 -23.60 13.01 5.35
C SER A 57 -24.19 11.65 5.00
N ALA A 58 -23.32 10.67 4.91
CA ALA A 58 -23.66 9.25 4.91
C ALA A 58 -22.47 8.51 5.51
N ILE A 59 -22.70 7.31 6.02
CA ILE A 59 -21.63 6.41 6.42
C ILE A 59 -21.50 5.30 5.39
N VAL A 60 -20.26 4.94 5.05
CA VAL A 60 -19.92 3.83 4.16
C VAL A 60 -19.13 2.78 4.93
N TRP A 61 -19.57 1.51 4.83
CA TRP A 61 -18.92 0.35 5.43
C TRP A 61 -18.42 -0.63 4.38
N SER A 62 -17.32 -1.31 4.70
CA SER A 62 -16.87 -2.49 3.99
C SER A 62 -16.00 -3.37 4.89
N ARG A 63 -15.73 -4.60 4.47
CA ARG A 63 -14.87 -5.55 5.16
C ARG A 63 -13.85 -6.18 4.21
N ALA A 64 -12.58 -6.06 4.56
CA ALA A 64 -11.47 -6.68 3.86
C ALA A 64 -11.07 -8.02 4.51
N ASP A 65 -10.55 -8.95 3.72
CA ASP A 65 -10.01 -10.24 4.19
C ASP A 65 -8.63 -10.14 4.86
N ARG A 66 -7.93 -9.01 4.72
CA ARG A 66 -6.57 -8.80 5.24
C ARG A 66 -6.31 -7.34 5.63
N PRO A 67 -5.26 -7.08 6.45
CA PRO A 67 -4.91 -5.72 6.84
C PRO A 67 -4.75 -4.79 5.64
N SER A 68 -5.50 -3.69 5.66
CA SER A 68 -5.56 -2.76 4.54
C SER A 68 -6.11 -1.40 4.97
N ARG A 69 -6.04 -0.38 4.11
CA ARG A 69 -6.66 0.93 4.38
C ARG A 69 -7.94 1.06 3.58
N LEU A 70 -9.05 1.36 4.27
CA LEU A 70 -10.30 1.72 3.62
C LEU A 70 -10.12 3.06 2.90
N VAL A 71 -10.56 3.11 1.65
CA VAL A 71 -10.60 4.32 0.83
C VAL A 71 -11.93 4.31 0.11
N VAL A 72 -12.70 5.39 0.24
CA VAL A 72 -14.00 5.54 -0.43
C VAL A 72 -13.90 6.64 -1.47
N GLU A 73 -14.45 6.40 -2.65
CA GLU A 73 -14.59 7.39 -3.71
C GLU A 73 -16.08 7.71 -3.88
N ILE A 74 -16.42 9.00 -3.93
CA ILE A 74 -17.80 9.48 -4.00
C ILE A 74 -17.92 10.36 -5.25
N ALA A 75 -18.81 10.01 -6.16
CA ALA A 75 -19.08 10.76 -7.37
C ALA A 75 -20.59 10.99 -7.55
N ARG A 76 -20.95 12.02 -8.32
CA ARG A 76 -22.34 12.32 -8.70
C ARG A 76 -22.79 11.56 -9.95
N ASP A 77 -21.86 10.89 -10.62
CA ASP A 77 -22.08 10.17 -11.86
C ASP A 77 -21.38 8.80 -11.81
N PRO A 78 -21.88 7.79 -12.53
CA PRO A 78 -21.36 6.43 -12.44
C PRO A 78 -20.00 6.24 -13.14
N SER A 79 -19.45 7.27 -13.80
CA SER A 79 -18.11 7.19 -14.40
C SER A 79 -16.98 7.47 -13.41
N PHE A 80 -17.29 8.04 -12.24
CA PHE A 80 -16.31 8.37 -11.19
C PHE A 80 -15.18 9.32 -11.64
N ARG A 81 -15.26 9.93 -12.84
CA ARG A 81 -14.22 10.82 -13.38
C ARG A 81 -13.91 12.03 -12.48
N HIS A 82 -14.89 12.49 -11.72
CA HIS A 82 -14.77 13.62 -10.79
C HIS A 82 -15.06 13.19 -9.34
N ALA A 83 -14.62 11.99 -8.97
CA ALA A 83 -14.85 11.47 -7.63
C ALA A 83 -14.04 12.22 -6.56
N ARG A 84 -14.66 12.44 -5.40
CA ARG A 84 -13.99 12.86 -4.18
C ARG A 84 -13.51 11.63 -3.43
N ARG A 85 -12.21 11.54 -3.17
CA ARG A 85 -11.61 10.45 -2.39
C ARG A 85 -11.60 10.79 -0.90
N VAL A 86 -12.10 9.88 -0.07
CA VAL A 86 -12.17 10.00 1.39
C VAL A 86 -11.40 8.84 2.01
N PRO A 87 -10.24 9.09 2.64
CA PRO A 87 -9.48 8.05 3.31
C PRO A 87 -10.14 7.65 4.63
N GLY A 88 -10.42 6.36 4.77
CA GLY A 88 -10.95 5.77 5.99
C GLY A 88 -9.86 5.18 6.91
N PRO A 89 -10.27 4.39 7.91
CA PRO A 89 -9.36 3.74 8.86
C PRO A 89 -8.50 2.66 8.18
N VAL A 90 -7.41 2.31 8.85
CA VAL A 90 -6.72 1.03 8.60
C VAL A 90 -7.54 -0.05 9.31
N VAL A 91 -7.85 -1.11 8.59
CA VAL A 91 -8.60 -2.27 9.09
C VAL A 91 -7.65 -3.44 9.27
N GLY A 92 -7.92 -4.28 10.25
CA GLY A 92 -7.07 -5.40 10.64
C GLY A 92 -7.81 -6.42 11.49
N PRO A 93 -7.11 -7.42 12.04
CA PRO A 93 -7.73 -8.46 12.88
C PRO A 93 -8.48 -7.89 14.08
N ASP A 94 -8.00 -6.78 14.64
CA ASP A 94 -8.59 -6.02 15.74
C ASP A 94 -9.97 -5.45 15.40
N SER A 95 -10.18 -5.00 14.14
CA SER A 95 -11.48 -4.53 13.65
C SER A 95 -12.31 -5.64 12.97
N GLY A 96 -11.82 -6.89 12.99
CA GLY A 96 -12.35 -7.97 12.16
C GLY A 96 -12.28 -7.67 10.65
N GLY A 97 -11.39 -6.79 10.21
CA GLY A 97 -11.29 -6.33 8.82
C GLY A 97 -12.37 -5.33 8.40
N THR A 98 -13.25 -4.91 9.31
CA THR A 98 -14.32 -3.95 9.02
C THR A 98 -13.82 -2.52 9.19
N GLY A 99 -14.20 -1.63 8.27
CA GLY A 99 -13.95 -0.19 8.34
C GLY A 99 -15.21 0.61 8.02
N ARG A 100 -15.27 1.84 8.52
CA ARG A 100 -16.32 2.81 8.21
C ARG A 100 -15.75 4.21 8.02
N VAL A 101 -16.39 5.02 7.17
CA VAL A 101 -16.04 6.43 6.92
C VAL A 101 -17.29 7.26 6.67
#